data_AF-A0A2A3XWJ2-F1
#
_entry.id   AF-A0A2A3XWJ2-F1
#
_cell.length_a   1.000
_cell.length_b   1.000
_cell.length_c   1.000
_cell.angle_alpha   90.00
_cell.angle_beta   90.00
_cell.angle_gamma   90.00
#
_symmetry.space_group_name_H-M   'P 1'
#
loop_
_entity.id
_entity.type
_entity.pdbx_description
1 polymer ?
#
loop_
_entity_poly.entity_id
_entity_poly.type
_entity_poly.pdbx_seq_one_letter_code
_entity_poly.pdbx_strand_id
1 'polypeptide(L)'
;MTQPAAPQLFPEHPAPDSAARRRFRALARSAPWLSTSLRLELDVPPAFAQHSLSGTLGMILRGREAIAISDESDTLRYQRELFTADRGRDYVAATESSWKLPASLTYPVYTNDHLIARRPDIDGYQDLLPLDFLASMLDPFELAGTEPASLDLAFEHPTYIHELAPTRSEHGRAQLSAVLTAGHSYQPSSDSFTLVPAGTAALLVLDLDTGICVERRLLDGSEPPLRIAVLAKNEYYIDSLFTVATPTMTDVRAHIPWTVRAQR
;
A
#
# COMPACT_ATOMS: atom_id res chain seq x y z
N MET A 1 -15.53 -19.81 -33.61
CA MET A 1 -14.39 -20.56 -33.04
C MET A 1 -14.43 -20.34 -31.55
N THR A 2 -14.82 -21.36 -30.78
CA THR A 2 -14.98 -21.27 -29.33
C THR A 2 -13.59 -21.35 -28.71
N GLN A 3 -13.05 -20.22 -28.26
CA GLN A 3 -11.81 -20.17 -27.52
C GLN A 3 -12.00 -21.08 -26.28
N PRO A 4 -11.08 -22.03 -25.98
CA PRO A 4 -11.21 -22.83 -24.78
C PRO A 4 -11.24 -21.90 -23.57
N ALA A 5 -12.20 -22.11 -22.66
CA ALA A 5 -12.28 -21.36 -21.42
C ALA A 5 -10.93 -21.52 -20.69
N ALA A 6 -10.37 -20.40 -20.23
CA ALA A 6 -9.14 -20.42 -19.46
C ALA A 6 -9.31 -21.37 -18.26
N PRO A 7 -8.28 -22.17 -17.91
CA PRO A 7 -8.37 -23.08 -16.77
C PRO A 7 -8.64 -22.28 -15.49
N GLN A 8 -9.64 -22.73 -14.72
CA GLN A 8 -9.92 -22.14 -13.41
C GLN A 8 -8.74 -22.37 -12.46
N LEU A 9 -8.40 -21.36 -11.67
CA LEU A 9 -7.34 -21.45 -10.67
C LEU A 9 -7.83 -22.10 -9.36
N PHE A 10 -9.11 -21.95 -9.04
CA PHE A 10 -9.75 -22.46 -7.82
C PHE A 10 -10.98 -23.33 -8.14
N PRO A 11 -10.80 -24.50 -8.80
CA PRO A 11 -11.91 -25.33 -9.26
C PRO A 11 -12.78 -25.92 -8.11
N GLU A 12 -12.19 -26.07 -6.92
CA GLU A 12 -12.90 -26.58 -5.73
C GLU A 12 -13.78 -25.52 -5.05
N HIS A 13 -13.67 -24.25 -5.46
CA HIS A 13 -14.42 -23.15 -4.88
C HIS A 13 -15.58 -22.75 -5.80
N PRO A 14 -16.80 -22.56 -5.26
CA PRO A 14 -17.92 -22.10 -6.07
C PRO A 14 -17.66 -20.68 -6.58
N ALA A 15 -18.33 -20.32 -7.68
CA ALA A 15 -18.31 -18.94 -8.17
C ALA A 15 -18.71 -17.95 -7.06
N PRO A 16 -17.99 -16.83 -6.90
CA PRO A 16 -18.20 -15.92 -5.78
C PRO A 16 -19.58 -15.28 -5.85
N ASP A 17 -20.30 -15.29 -4.73
CA ASP A 17 -21.59 -14.60 -4.62
C ASP A 17 -21.41 -13.08 -4.43
N SER A 18 -22.52 -12.35 -4.43
CA SER A 18 -22.50 -10.88 -4.27
C SER A 18 -21.93 -10.44 -2.92
N ALA A 19 -22.12 -11.21 -1.85
CA ALA A 19 -21.65 -10.87 -0.52
C ALA A 19 -20.12 -10.99 -0.43
N ALA A 20 -19.57 -12.09 -0.94
CA ALA A 20 -18.14 -12.36 -0.99
C ALA A 20 -17.39 -11.31 -1.85
N ARG A 21 -17.96 -10.94 -3.00
CA ARG A 21 -17.44 -9.85 -3.84
C ARG A 21 -17.43 -8.51 -3.12
N ARG A 22 -18.50 -8.17 -2.40
CA ARG A 22 -18.57 -6.93 -1.60
C ARG A 22 -17.53 -6.92 -0.48
N ARG A 23 -17.35 -8.05 0.21
CA ARG A 23 -16.35 -8.19 1.27
C ARG A 23 -14.93 -8.01 0.74
N PHE A 24 -14.59 -8.62 -0.40
CA PHE A 24 -13.28 -8.42 -1.04
C PHE A 24 -13.02 -6.95 -1.36
N ARG A 25 -14.01 -6.25 -1.94
CA ARG A 25 -13.90 -4.83 -2.25
C ARG A 25 -13.78 -3.96 -1.00
N ALA A 26 -14.56 -4.24 0.04
CA ALA A 26 -14.48 -3.52 1.30
C ALA A 26 -13.10 -3.71 1.97
N LEU A 27 -12.54 -4.92 1.91
CA LEU A 27 -11.19 -5.20 2.39
C LEU A 27 -10.14 -4.36 1.65
N ALA A 28 -10.18 -4.34 0.32
CA ALA A 28 -9.26 -3.55 -0.49
C ALA A 28 -9.31 -2.05 -0.18
N ARG A 29 -10.51 -1.48 0.09
CA ARG A 29 -10.66 -0.08 0.52
C ARG A 29 -10.10 0.20 1.90
N SER A 30 -10.07 -0.82 2.77
CA SER A 30 -9.77 -0.68 4.20
C SER A 30 -8.29 -0.61 4.51
N ALA A 31 -7.41 -0.98 3.58
CA ALA A 31 -6.02 -1.28 3.86
C ALA A 31 -5.29 -0.19 4.68
N PRO A 32 -5.39 1.11 4.34
CA PRO A 32 -4.72 2.17 5.11
C PRO A 32 -5.19 2.33 6.56
N TRP A 33 -6.37 1.83 6.91
CA TRP A 33 -6.96 1.97 8.25
C TRP A 33 -6.85 0.72 9.12
N LEU A 34 -6.43 -0.41 8.56
CA LEU A 34 -6.32 -1.67 9.30
C LEU A 34 -4.99 -1.84 10.07
N SER A 35 -4.03 -0.96 9.79
CA SER A 35 -2.71 -0.97 10.43
C SER A 35 -2.16 0.44 10.65
N THR A 36 -1.53 0.66 11.80
CA THR A 36 -0.76 1.88 12.10
C THR A 36 0.71 1.74 11.69
N SER A 37 1.22 0.51 11.63
CA SER A 37 2.56 0.20 11.17
C SER A 37 2.62 -1.22 10.60
N LEU A 38 3.58 -1.48 9.72
CA LEU A 38 3.78 -2.76 9.07
C LEU A 38 5.27 -3.12 9.04
N ARG A 39 5.58 -4.39 9.33
CA ARG A 39 6.85 -5.02 9.01
C ARG A 39 6.63 -6.00 7.89
N LEU A 40 7.30 -5.77 6.78
CA LEU A 40 7.11 -6.49 5.53
C LEU A 40 8.43 -7.07 5.05
N GLU A 41 8.33 -8.16 4.31
CA GLU A 41 9.41 -8.69 3.47
C GLU A 41 8.93 -8.64 2.03
N LEU A 42 9.76 -8.11 1.13
CA LEU A 42 9.45 -7.90 -0.27
C LEU A 42 10.36 -8.79 -1.10
N ASP A 43 9.81 -9.50 -2.08
CA ASP A 43 10.61 -10.08 -3.17
C ASP A 43 10.46 -9.17 -4.39
N VAL A 44 11.53 -8.45 -4.74
CA VAL A 44 11.54 -7.48 -5.84
C VAL A 44 12.27 -8.06 -7.05
N PRO A 45 11.53 -8.51 -8.09
CA PRO A 45 12.14 -9.00 -9.31
C PRO A 45 12.95 -7.90 -10.01
N PRO A 46 14.01 -8.26 -10.77
CA PRO A 46 14.84 -7.29 -11.49
C PRO A 46 14.06 -6.35 -12.43
N ALA A 47 12.91 -6.79 -12.95
CA ALA A 47 12.04 -5.98 -13.81
C ALA A 47 11.38 -4.80 -13.09
N PHE A 48 11.21 -4.88 -11.77
CA PHE A 48 10.60 -3.85 -10.92
C PHE A 48 11.62 -3.13 -10.03
N ALA A 49 12.92 -3.37 -10.26
CA ALA A 49 13.98 -2.77 -9.49
C ALA A 49 14.09 -1.27 -9.79
N GLN A 50 14.08 -0.43 -8.74
CA GLN A 50 14.27 1.01 -8.83
C GLN A 50 15.17 1.46 -7.68
N HIS A 51 15.91 2.57 -7.86
CA HIS A 51 16.81 3.11 -6.84
C HIS A 51 17.79 2.09 -6.22
N SER A 52 18.25 1.12 -7.02
CA SER A 52 19.12 0.02 -6.57
C SER A 52 18.49 -0.91 -5.52
N LEU A 53 17.17 -0.94 -5.42
CA LEU A 53 16.40 -1.86 -4.60
C LEU A 53 15.94 -3.04 -5.46
N SER A 54 16.46 -4.24 -5.18
CA SER A 54 16.14 -5.50 -5.88
C SER A 54 16.42 -6.70 -4.99
N GLY A 55 15.77 -7.84 -5.27
CA GLY A 55 15.90 -9.06 -4.47
C GLY A 55 15.02 -9.03 -3.23
N THR A 56 15.38 -9.81 -2.20
CA THR A 56 14.64 -9.84 -0.94
C THR A 56 14.98 -8.62 -0.10
N LEU A 57 13.97 -7.84 0.30
CA LEU A 57 14.15 -6.62 1.09
C LEU A 57 13.26 -6.65 2.33
N GLY A 58 13.82 -6.25 3.47
CA GLY A 58 13.05 -5.95 4.67
C GLY A 58 12.49 -4.53 4.58
N MET A 59 11.22 -4.33 4.92
CA MET A 59 10.60 -3.01 4.92
C MET A 59 9.83 -2.77 6.22
N ILE A 60 10.05 -1.61 6.82
CA ILE A 60 9.29 -1.09 7.95
C ILE A 60 8.54 0.15 7.47
N LEU A 61 7.23 0.16 7.66
CA LEU A 61 6.36 1.27 7.33
C LEU A 61 5.64 1.73 8.60
N ARG A 62 5.69 3.04 8.88
CA ARG A 62 4.91 3.68 9.94
C ARG A 62 3.87 4.57 9.30
N GLY A 63 2.63 4.07 9.28
CA GLY A 63 1.49 4.72 8.64
C GLY A 63 1.82 5.13 7.21
N ARG A 64 1.61 6.41 6.91
CA ARG A 64 1.92 7.03 5.62
C ARG A 64 2.96 8.14 5.79
N GLU A 65 3.76 8.03 6.85
CA GLU A 65 4.61 9.12 7.34
C GLU A 65 6.08 8.76 7.27
N ALA A 66 6.43 7.50 7.49
CA ALA A 66 7.83 7.07 7.52
C ALA A 66 8.03 5.65 6.98
N ILE A 67 9.16 5.44 6.33
CA ILE A 67 9.57 4.17 5.73
C ILE A 67 11.06 3.94 5.93
N ALA A 68 11.44 2.70 6.17
CA ALA A 68 12.81 2.21 6.15
C ALA A 68 12.87 0.88 5.41
N ILE A 69 13.87 0.70 4.55
CA ILE A 69 14.10 -0.52 3.77
C ILE A 69 15.52 -0.99 4.01
N SER A 70 15.66 -2.24 4.44
CA SER A 70 16.92 -2.96 4.59
C SER A 70 17.05 -4.08 3.56
N ASP A 71 18.29 -4.47 3.26
CA ASP A 71 18.59 -5.65 2.45
C ASP A 71 18.59 -6.95 3.29
N GLU A 72 18.84 -8.09 2.65
CA GLU A 72 18.98 -9.41 3.31
C GLU A 72 20.06 -9.43 4.41
N SER A 73 21.05 -8.53 4.34
CA SER A 73 22.12 -8.41 5.34
C SER A 73 21.77 -7.41 6.45
N ASP A 74 20.50 -7.00 6.55
CA ASP A 74 19.97 -6.00 7.47
C ASP A 74 20.67 -4.63 7.36
N THR A 75 21.22 -4.33 6.18
CA THR A 75 21.84 -3.03 5.89
C THR A 75 20.78 -2.09 5.33
N LEU A 76 20.61 -0.93 5.96
CA LEU A 76 19.66 0.10 5.52
C LEU A 76 20.03 0.62 4.12
N ARG A 77 19.10 0.51 3.17
CA ARG A 77 19.25 0.96 1.78
C ARG A 77 18.45 2.22 1.46
N TYR A 78 17.30 2.37 2.09
CA TYR A 78 16.44 3.53 1.90
C TYR A 78 15.74 3.89 3.20
N GLN A 79 15.61 5.18 3.47
CA GLN A 79 14.78 5.69 4.55
C GLN A 79 14.22 7.06 4.17
N ARG A 80 12.99 7.33 4.58
CA ARG A 80 12.35 8.63 4.39
C ARG A 80 11.29 8.86 5.44
N GLU A 81 11.12 10.12 5.82
CA GLU A 81 10.06 10.59 6.69
C GLU A 81 9.47 11.90 6.15
N LEU A 82 8.14 12.03 6.21
CA LEU A 82 7.40 13.25 5.82
C LEU A 82 7.16 14.19 7.02
N PHE A 83 7.32 13.69 8.25
CA PHE A 83 6.92 14.35 9.50
C PHE A 83 7.81 15.52 9.95
N THR A 84 8.89 15.83 9.23
CA THR A 84 9.81 16.93 9.55
C THR A 84 9.63 18.16 8.65
N ALA A 85 8.47 18.32 8.01
CA ALA A 85 8.05 19.61 7.46
C ALA A 85 7.34 20.41 8.57
N ASP A 86 8.02 21.46 9.01
CA ASP A 86 7.61 22.53 9.93
C ASP A 86 6.08 22.61 10.14
N ARG A 87 5.60 22.26 11.34
CA ARG A 87 4.25 22.62 11.78
C ARG A 87 4.22 24.12 12.03
N GLY A 88 4.28 24.88 10.94
CA GLY A 88 4.11 26.32 10.91
C GLY A 88 2.76 26.71 11.51
N ARG A 89 2.73 27.88 12.13
CA ARG A 89 1.62 28.47 12.90
C ARG A 89 0.33 28.74 12.10
N ASP A 90 0.19 28.20 10.90
CA ASP A 90 -0.91 28.50 9.97
C ASP A 90 -2.09 27.53 10.09
N TYR A 91 -2.11 26.66 11.11
CA TYR A 91 -3.16 25.65 11.30
C TYR A 91 -4.56 26.21 11.67
N VAL A 92 -4.75 27.53 11.81
CA VAL A 92 -6.09 28.09 12.03
C VAL A 92 -6.25 29.43 11.30
N ALA A 93 -6.51 29.37 10.00
CA ALA A 93 -7.19 30.47 9.30
C ALA A 93 -8.48 29.92 8.70
N ALA A 94 -9.57 30.01 9.46
CA ALA A 94 -10.92 29.81 8.96
C ALA A 94 -11.18 30.86 7.85
N THR A 95 -11.12 30.43 6.59
CA THR A 95 -11.57 31.20 5.45
C THR A 95 -13.08 31.04 5.29
N GLU A 96 -13.75 32.01 4.65
CA GLU A 96 -15.22 32.07 4.45
C GLU A 96 -15.81 30.87 3.66
N SER A 97 -14.98 29.92 3.24
CA SER A 97 -15.34 28.62 2.66
C SER A 97 -15.85 27.59 3.67
N SER A 98 -15.80 27.87 4.98
CA SER A 98 -16.20 26.92 6.06
C SER A 98 -17.68 26.47 6.04
N TRP A 99 -18.54 27.16 5.28
CA TRP A 99 -19.96 26.79 5.11
C TRP A 99 -20.25 26.00 3.84
N LYS A 100 -19.28 25.94 2.91
CA LYS A 100 -19.30 25.02 1.78
C LYS A 100 -18.41 23.86 2.16
N LEU A 101 -18.91 22.97 3.02
CA LEU A 101 -18.31 21.64 3.08
C LEU A 101 -18.40 21.08 1.65
N PRO A 102 -17.28 20.77 0.98
CA PRO A 102 -17.37 19.94 -0.21
C PRO A 102 -18.17 18.70 0.18
N ALA A 103 -19.01 18.19 -0.72
CA ALA A 103 -19.76 16.95 -0.50
C ALA A 103 -18.82 15.71 -0.51
N SER A 104 -17.57 15.87 -0.09
CA SER A 104 -16.60 14.80 0.07
C SER A 104 -16.66 14.26 1.49
N LEU A 105 -16.51 12.95 1.58
CA LEU A 105 -16.53 12.22 2.84
C LEU A 105 -15.29 12.58 3.66
N THR A 106 -15.46 13.03 4.91
CA THR A 106 -14.32 13.32 5.82
C THR A 106 -13.87 12.09 6.61
N TYR A 107 -14.78 11.12 6.84
CA TYR A 107 -14.53 9.93 7.63
C TYR A 107 -15.05 8.67 6.92
N PRO A 108 -14.34 7.53 7.01
CA PRO A 108 -14.79 6.30 6.36
C PRO A 108 -16.14 5.81 6.91
N VAL A 109 -16.96 5.26 6.01
CA VAL A 109 -18.21 4.58 6.37
C VAL A 109 -17.93 3.08 6.47
N TYR A 110 -18.21 2.49 7.62
CA TYR A 110 -17.93 1.09 7.88
C TYR A 110 -19.13 0.17 7.55
N THR A 111 -18.82 -1.06 7.16
CA THR A 111 -19.75 -2.19 7.13
C THR A 111 -19.88 -2.79 8.53
N ASN A 112 -20.80 -3.75 8.69
CA ASN A 112 -20.96 -4.52 9.93
C ASN A 112 -19.70 -5.31 10.32
N ASP A 113 -18.83 -5.64 9.35
CA ASP A 113 -17.57 -6.36 9.58
C ASP A 113 -16.41 -5.40 9.91
N HIS A 114 -16.69 -4.13 10.21
CA HIS A 114 -15.70 -3.07 10.44
C HIS A 114 -14.74 -2.83 9.26
N LEU A 115 -15.15 -3.19 8.04
CA LEU A 115 -14.46 -2.85 6.80
C LEU A 115 -15.06 -1.59 6.17
N ILE A 116 -14.32 -0.89 5.33
CA ILE A 116 -14.73 0.35 4.72
C ILE A 116 -15.65 0.09 3.52
N ALA A 117 -16.90 0.53 3.64
CA ALA A 117 -17.84 0.60 2.53
C ALA A 117 -17.54 1.79 1.63
N ARG A 118 -17.49 3.00 2.20
CA ARG A 118 -17.16 4.26 1.50
C ARG A 118 -15.91 4.88 2.09
N ARG A 119 -15.00 5.20 1.20
CA ARG A 119 -13.66 5.68 1.51
C ARG A 119 -13.60 7.20 1.34
N PRO A 120 -13.04 7.95 2.32
CA PRO A 120 -12.75 9.37 2.14
C PRO A 120 -11.55 9.55 1.22
N ASP A 121 -11.43 10.73 0.65
CA ASP A 121 -10.22 11.07 -0.10
C ASP A 121 -9.03 11.23 0.87
N ILE A 122 -7.88 10.67 0.50
CA ILE A 122 -6.69 10.67 1.36
C ILE A 122 -5.41 10.85 0.53
N ASP A 123 -4.46 11.64 1.04
CA ASP A 123 -3.19 11.95 0.35
C ASP A 123 -2.26 10.73 0.28
N GLY A 124 -2.40 9.88 -0.76
CA GLY A 124 -1.66 8.64 -1.09
C GLY A 124 -0.47 8.20 -0.20
N TYR A 125 0.64 7.82 -0.79
CA TYR A 125 1.91 7.75 -0.04
C TYR A 125 2.82 8.93 -0.38
N GLN A 126 2.31 9.89 -1.17
CA GLN A 126 3.09 11.00 -1.73
C GLN A 126 4.40 10.44 -2.30
N ASP A 127 5.53 11.07 -1.99
CA ASP A 127 6.85 10.66 -2.44
C ASP A 127 7.54 9.69 -1.46
N LEU A 128 6.82 9.13 -0.47
CA LEU A 128 7.41 8.31 0.58
C LEU A 128 8.06 7.04 0.02
N LEU A 129 7.36 6.37 -0.91
CA LEU A 129 7.71 5.04 -1.39
C LEU A 129 8.73 5.13 -2.54
N PRO A 130 9.83 4.35 -2.48
CA PRO A 130 10.84 4.35 -3.52
C PRO A 130 10.51 3.42 -4.69
N LEU A 131 9.56 2.50 -4.54
CA LEU A 131 9.17 1.57 -5.60
C LEU A 131 7.74 1.86 -6.03
N ASP A 132 7.55 2.08 -7.34
CA ASP A 132 6.26 2.46 -7.92
C ASP A 132 5.10 1.52 -7.55
N PHE A 133 5.33 0.21 -7.56
CA PHE A 133 4.28 -0.78 -7.30
C PHE A 133 3.78 -0.77 -5.86
N LEU A 134 4.58 -0.27 -4.90
CA LEU A 134 4.25 -0.33 -3.48
C LEU A 134 2.99 0.48 -3.17
N ALA A 135 2.76 1.61 -3.84
CA ALA A 135 1.59 2.44 -3.58
C ALA A 135 0.30 1.65 -3.84
N SER A 136 0.21 0.98 -4.98
CA SER A 136 -0.96 0.19 -5.36
C SER A 136 -1.05 -1.12 -4.58
N MET A 137 0.06 -1.75 -4.21
CA MET A 137 0.02 -2.97 -3.40
C MET A 137 -0.37 -2.71 -1.93
N LEU A 138 0.15 -1.64 -1.31
CA LEU A 138 -0.17 -1.27 0.06
C LEU A 138 -1.58 -0.67 0.19
N ASP A 139 -2.11 -0.10 -0.90
CA ASP A 139 -3.43 0.52 -0.94
C ASP A 139 -4.21 0.12 -2.20
N PRO A 140 -4.71 -1.13 -2.27
CA PRO A 140 -5.32 -1.68 -3.48
C PRO A 140 -6.77 -1.20 -3.71
N PHE A 141 -7.09 0.04 -3.33
CA PHE A 141 -8.47 0.56 -3.41
C PHE A 141 -8.97 0.66 -4.87
N GLU A 142 -8.09 0.78 -5.86
CA GLU A 142 -8.42 0.76 -7.29
C GLU A 142 -9.22 -0.49 -7.71
N LEU A 143 -9.09 -1.60 -6.98
CA LEU A 143 -9.87 -2.82 -7.20
C LEU A 143 -11.36 -2.62 -6.90
N ALA A 144 -11.69 -1.65 -6.06
CA ALA A 144 -13.01 -1.45 -5.49
C ALA A 144 -13.61 -0.08 -5.80
N GLY A 145 -12.79 0.93 -6.09
CA GLY A 145 -13.20 2.34 -6.15
C GLY A 145 -13.45 2.93 -4.76
N THR A 146 -13.83 4.19 -4.69
CA THR A 146 -14.05 4.92 -3.42
C THR A 146 -15.37 4.55 -2.75
N GLU A 147 -16.39 4.13 -3.51
CA GLU A 147 -17.71 3.78 -2.99
C GLU A 147 -18.26 2.47 -3.57
N PRO A 148 -19.22 1.82 -2.89
CA PRO A 148 -19.91 0.67 -3.45
C PRO A 148 -20.73 1.10 -4.66
N ALA A 149 -20.59 0.36 -5.76
CA ALA A 149 -21.49 0.49 -6.90
C ALA A 149 -22.95 0.30 -6.47
N SER A 150 -23.83 1.03 -7.14
CA SER A 150 -25.26 0.79 -7.11
C SER A 150 -25.58 -0.60 -7.64
N LEU A 151 -26.56 -1.26 -7.04
CA LEU A 151 -27.07 -2.55 -7.51
C LEU A 151 -27.85 -2.43 -8.83
N ASP A 152 -28.37 -1.24 -9.11
CA ASP A 152 -29.28 -0.99 -10.23
C ASP A 152 -28.52 -0.72 -11.54
N LEU A 153 -27.21 -0.45 -11.46
CA LEU A 153 -26.37 -0.14 -12.61
C LEU A 153 -25.49 -1.32 -12.99
N ALA A 154 -25.74 -1.87 -14.18
CA ALA A 154 -24.79 -2.79 -14.79
C ALA A 154 -23.48 -2.02 -15.09
N PHE A 155 -22.32 -2.58 -14.71
CA PHE A 155 -20.97 -2.13 -15.08
C PHE A 155 -20.28 -1.04 -14.24
N GLU A 156 -20.76 -0.70 -13.05
CA GLU A 156 -20.12 0.37 -12.26
C GLU A 156 -18.83 -0.08 -11.53
N HIS A 157 -18.64 -1.38 -11.32
CA HIS A 157 -17.49 -1.88 -10.57
C HIS A 157 -16.16 -1.79 -11.34
N PRO A 158 -15.09 -1.25 -10.72
CA PRO A 158 -13.77 -1.14 -11.37
C PRO A 158 -13.16 -2.45 -11.81
N THR A 159 -13.45 -3.56 -11.15
CA THR A 159 -12.91 -4.89 -11.51
C THR A 159 -14.01 -5.94 -11.53
N TYR A 160 -13.86 -6.98 -12.34
CA TYR A 160 -14.70 -8.18 -12.28
C TYR A 160 -13.99 -9.28 -11.51
N ILE A 161 -14.68 -9.85 -10.52
CA ILE A 161 -14.17 -10.95 -9.69
C ILE A 161 -14.74 -12.27 -10.23
N HIS A 162 -13.89 -13.02 -10.93
CA HIS A 162 -14.24 -14.30 -11.58
C HIS A 162 -14.20 -15.45 -10.59
N GLU A 163 -13.13 -15.51 -9.81
CA GLU A 163 -12.90 -16.55 -8.82
C GLU A 163 -12.46 -15.91 -7.50
N LEU A 164 -12.80 -16.57 -6.39
CA LEU A 164 -12.45 -16.11 -5.06
C LEU A 164 -12.24 -17.32 -4.16
N ALA A 165 -11.09 -17.40 -3.48
CA ALA A 165 -10.78 -18.48 -2.57
C ALA A 165 -10.09 -17.94 -1.31
N PRO A 166 -10.52 -18.36 -0.11
CA PRO A 166 -9.73 -18.15 1.09
C PRO A 166 -8.44 -18.98 1.00
N THR A 167 -7.32 -18.34 1.26
CA THR A 167 -5.99 -18.94 1.20
C THR A 167 -5.22 -18.63 2.48
N ARG A 168 -4.01 -19.18 2.61
CA ARG A 168 -3.11 -18.87 3.71
C ARG A 168 -1.72 -18.58 3.19
N SER A 169 -1.04 -17.64 3.84
CA SER A 169 0.37 -17.40 3.62
C SER A 169 1.19 -18.61 4.08
N GLU A 170 2.46 -18.65 3.67
CA GLU A 170 3.42 -19.65 4.19
C GLU A 170 3.56 -19.57 5.72
N HIS A 171 3.49 -18.36 6.29
CA HIS A 171 3.45 -18.12 7.74
C HIS A 171 2.07 -18.30 8.40
N GLY A 172 1.09 -18.90 7.71
CA GLY A 172 -0.22 -19.24 8.26
C GLY A 172 -1.23 -18.08 8.38
N ARG A 173 -0.90 -16.86 7.93
CA ARG A 173 -1.81 -15.70 7.92
C ARG A 173 -2.97 -15.95 6.96
N ALA A 174 -4.17 -15.53 7.35
CA ALA A 174 -5.36 -15.73 6.53
C ALA A 174 -5.40 -14.71 5.39
N GLN A 175 -5.67 -15.18 4.18
CA GLN A 175 -5.63 -14.41 2.95
C GLN A 175 -6.90 -14.66 2.12
N LEU A 176 -7.16 -13.76 1.18
CA LEU A 176 -8.25 -13.88 0.22
C LEU A 176 -7.70 -13.67 -1.19
N SER A 177 -7.65 -14.76 -1.95
CA SER A 177 -7.18 -14.78 -3.33
C SER A 177 -8.33 -14.58 -4.30
N ALA A 178 -8.14 -13.72 -5.30
CA ALA A 178 -9.13 -13.40 -6.30
C ALA A 178 -8.52 -13.38 -7.71
N VAL A 179 -9.26 -13.91 -8.68
CA VAL A 179 -8.94 -13.77 -10.10
C VAL A 179 -9.78 -12.64 -10.67
N LEU A 180 -9.11 -11.61 -11.16
CA LEU A 180 -9.71 -10.34 -11.55
C LEU A 180 -9.42 -10.01 -13.02
N THR A 181 -10.35 -9.30 -13.65
CA THR A 181 -10.08 -8.52 -14.87
C THR A 181 -10.52 -7.08 -14.66
N ALA A 182 -9.88 -6.15 -15.37
CA ALA A 182 -10.28 -4.75 -15.36
C ALA A 182 -11.71 -4.60 -15.90
N GLY A 183 -12.52 -3.80 -15.21
CA GLY A 183 -13.82 -3.34 -15.68
C GLY A 183 -13.69 -2.07 -16.51
N HIS A 184 -14.82 -1.58 -17.05
CA HIS A 184 -14.83 -0.36 -17.86
C HIS A 184 -14.54 0.90 -17.05
N SER A 185 -14.85 0.91 -15.76
CA SER A 185 -14.60 2.00 -14.82
C SER A 185 -13.27 1.85 -14.07
N TYR A 186 -12.43 0.88 -14.44
CA TYR A 186 -11.13 0.69 -13.80
C TYR A 186 -10.23 1.89 -14.05
N GLN A 187 -9.67 2.44 -12.98
CA GLN A 187 -8.66 3.48 -13.02
C GLN A 187 -7.53 3.08 -12.08
N PRO A 188 -6.30 2.90 -12.59
CA PRO A 188 -5.14 2.70 -11.74
C PRO A 188 -4.95 3.87 -10.77
N SER A 189 -4.50 3.57 -9.56
CA SER A 189 -4.14 4.52 -8.53
C SER A 189 -2.84 5.27 -8.85
N SER A 190 -1.98 4.68 -9.69
CA SER A 190 -0.74 5.26 -10.17
C SER A 190 -0.59 5.04 -11.67
N ASP A 191 -0.06 6.03 -12.38
CA ASP A 191 0.30 5.89 -13.79
C ASP A 191 1.54 5.00 -13.98
N SER A 192 2.37 4.84 -12.95
CA SER A 192 3.63 4.07 -13.02
C SER A 192 3.44 2.56 -12.83
N PHE A 193 2.32 2.12 -12.24
CA PHE A 193 2.05 0.71 -12.01
C PHE A 193 0.55 0.41 -11.94
N THR A 194 0.13 -0.74 -12.47
CA THR A 194 -1.28 -1.14 -12.53
C THR A 194 -1.47 -2.57 -12.01
N LEU A 195 -2.36 -2.77 -11.02
CA LEU A 195 -2.60 -4.11 -10.47
C LEU A 195 -3.24 -5.05 -11.50
N VAL A 196 -4.23 -4.54 -12.23
CA VAL A 196 -5.03 -5.31 -13.20
C VAL A 196 -5.01 -4.63 -14.58
N PRO A 197 -4.00 -4.90 -15.41
CA PRO A 197 -3.93 -4.34 -16.76
C PRO A 197 -5.14 -4.72 -17.63
N ALA A 198 -5.54 -3.82 -18.53
CA ALA A 198 -6.66 -4.06 -19.44
C ALA A 198 -6.38 -5.25 -20.37
N GLY A 199 -7.38 -6.12 -20.54
CA GLY A 199 -7.28 -7.30 -21.42
C GLY A 199 -6.58 -8.51 -20.80
N THR A 200 -6.04 -8.39 -19.58
CA THR A 200 -5.33 -9.46 -18.88
C THR A 200 -6.07 -9.84 -17.59
N ALA A 201 -6.11 -11.14 -17.29
CA ALA A 201 -6.57 -11.64 -15.99
C ALA A 201 -5.39 -11.64 -15.00
N ALA A 202 -5.64 -11.17 -13.78
CA ALA A 202 -4.66 -11.09 -12.70
C ALA A 202 -5.15 -11.87 -11.47
N LEU A 203 -4.27 -12.67 -10.88
CA LEU A 203 -4.44 -13.19 -9.53
C LEU A 203 -3.91 -12.14 -8.55
N LEU A 204 -4.80 -11.65 -7.68
CA LEU A 204 -4.44 -10.82 -6.53
C LEU A 204 -4.76 -11.55 -5.24
N VAL A 205 -3.90 -11.38 -4.24
CA VAL A 205 -4.10 -11.96 -2.91
C VAL A 205 -4.06 -10.83 -1.89
N LEU A 206 -5.12 -10.70 -1.10
CA LEU A 206 -5.21 -9.71 -0.02
C LEU A 206 -5.01 -10.38 1.33
N ASP A 207 -4.20 -9.79 2.22
CA ASP A 207 -4.11 -10.23 3.62
C ASP A 207 -5.37 -9.77 4.37
N LEU A 208 -6.05 -10.69 5.07
CA LEU A 208 -7.35 -10.38 5.70
C LEU A 208 -7.24 -9.40 6.87
N ASP A 209 -6.07 -9.33 7.50
CA ASP A 209 -5.82 -8.55 8.71
C ASP A 209 -5.38 -7.12 8.42
N THR A 210 -4.79 -6.88 7.25
CA THR A 210 -4.20 -5.59 6.84
C THR A 210 -4.83 -5.03 5.56
N GLY A 211 -5.50 -5.85 4.75
CA GLY A 211 -6.15 -5.46 3.51
C GLY A 211 -5.20 -5.19 2.34
N ILE A 212 -3.89 -5.21 2.55
CA ILE A 212 -2.89 -4.97 1.51
C ILE A 212 -2.84 -6.14 0.52
N CYS A 213 -2.43 -5.85 -0.71
CA CYS A 213 -2.12 -6.85 -1.72
C CYS A 213 -0.76 -7.48 -1.43
N VAL A 214 -0.76 -8.77 -1.10
CA VAL A 214 0.44 -9.55 -0.75
C VAL A 214 0.97 -10.39 -1.91
N GLU A 215 0.16 -10.65 -2.93
CA GLU A 215 0.63 -11.25 -4.19
C GLU A 215 -0.12 -10.63 -5.35
N ARG A 216 0.60 -10.29 -6.42
CA ARG A 216 0.04 -9.92 -7.72
C ARG A 216 0.73 -10.71 -8.82
N ARG A 217 -0.04 -11.48 -9.57
CA ARG A 217 0.45 -12.32 -10.68
C ARG A 217 -0.46 -12.20 -11.89
N LEU A 218 0.09 -11.76 -13.01
CA LEU A 218 -0.62 -11.76 -14.29
C LEU A 218 -0.68 -13.18 -14.85
N LEU A 219 -1.86 -13.62 -15.27
CA LEU A 219 -2.08 -15.01 -15.72
C LEU A 219 -1.61 -15.26 -17.15
N ASP A 220 -1.38 -14.21 -17.92
CA ASP A 220 -0.71 -14.29 -19.23
C ASP A 220 0.82 -14.43 -19.12
N GLY A 221 1.38 -14.24 -17.91
CA GLY A 221 2.83 -14.31 -17.67
C GLY A 221 3.62 -13.16 -18.28
N SER A 222 2.97 -12.06 -18.65
CA SER A 222 3.63 -10.88 -19.26
C SER A 222 4.63 -10.20 -18.32
N GLU A 223 4.41 -10.28 -17.02
CA GLU A 223 5.26 -9.71 -15.98
C GLU A 223 5.54 -10.73 -14.87
N PRO A 224 6.71 -10.65 -14.20
CA PRO A 224 6.99 -11.53 -13.06
C PRO A 224 6.03 -11.23 -11.91
N PRO A 225 5.71 -12.24 -11.07
CA PRO A 225 4.84 -12.03 -9.91
C PRO A 225 5.52 -11.12 -8.88
N LEU A 226 4.73 -10.30 -8.21
CA LEU A 226 5.15 -9.49 -7.07
C LEU A 226 4.62 -10.15 -5.79
N ARG A 227 5.48 -10.25 -4.77
CA ARG A 227 5.16 -10.87 -3.48
C ARG A 227 5.60 -9.98 -2.32
N ILE A 228 4.71 -9.83 -1.34
CA ILE A 228 4.93 -9.14 -0.08
C ILE A 228 4.50 -10.07 1.04
N ALA A 229 5.39 -10.41 1.95
CA ALA A 229 5.06 -11.13 3.17
C ALA A 229 4.86 -10.14 4.33
N VAL A 230 3.70 -10.25 5.00
CA VAL A 230 3.43 -9.48 6.23
C VAL A 230 4.04 -10.23 7.42
N LEU A 231 5.09 -9.67 8.01
CA LEU A 231 5.76 -10.23 9.19
C LEU A 231 5.08 -9.78 10.49
N ALA A 232 4.72 -8.50 10.57
CA ALA A 232 4.06 -7.93 11.74
C ALA A 232 3.20 -6.70 11.37
N LYS A 233 2.24 -6.38 12.24
CA LYS A 233 1.43 -5.16 12.15
C LYS A 233 1.31 -4.49 13.52
N ASN A 234 1.13 -3.17 13.53
CA ASN A 234 0.92 -2.35 14.72
C ASN A 234 2.04 -2.47 15.76
N GLU A 235 3.28 -2.74 15.31
CA GLU A 235 4.46 -2.65 16.14
C GLU A 235 4.83 -1.19 16.40
N TYR A 236 5.42 -0.94 17.56
CA TYR A 236 5.93 0.38 17.91
C TYR A 236 7.34 0.57 17.34
N TYR A 237 7.55 1.63 16.56
CA TYR A 237 8.84 1.99 15.98
C TYR A 237 9.26 3.40 16.40
N ILE A 238 10.51 3.52 16.83
CA ILE A 238 11.15 4.79 17.22
C ILE A 238 11.59 5.58 15.99
N ASP A 239 11.58 6.92 16.09
CA ASP A 239 11.90 7.84 14.99
C ASP A 239 13.29 7.62 14.39
N SER A 240 14.26 7.22 15.22
CA SER A 240 15.64 7.01 14.79
C SER A 240 15.81 5.90 13.75
N LEU A 241 14.79 5.06 13.53
CA LEU A 241 14.79 4.05 12.46
C LEU A 241 14.51 4.66 11.08
N PHE A 242 13.95 5.87 11.02
CA PHE A 242 13.50 6.52 9.79
C PHE A 242 14.27 7.79 9.44
N THR A 243 14.96 8.36 10.43
CA THR A 243 15.76 9.58 10.27
C THR A 243 17.22 9.24 10.01
N VAL A 244 17.83 9.89 9.02
CA VAL A 244 19.29 9.93 8.90
C VAL A 244 19.84 10.51 10.19
N ALA A 245 20.76 9.79 10.85
CA ALA A 245 21.45 10.29 12.03
C ALA A 245 22.03 11.67 11.71
N THR A 246 21.48 12.70 12.34
CA THR A 246 22.03 14.05 12.21
C THR A 246 23.47 13.97 12.71
N PRO A 247 24.47 14.45 11.95
CA PRO A 247 25.83 14.49 12.44
C PRO A 247 25.80 15.22 13.78
N THR A 248 26.18 14.52 14.84
CA THR A 248 26.21 15.06 16.20
C THR A 248 26.99 16.36 16.12
N MET A 249 26.35 17.48 16.48
CA MET A 249 27.05 18.74 16.73
C MET A 249 28.28 18.38 17.54
N THR A 250 29.47 18.69 17.00
CA THR A 250 30.73 18.55 17.71
C THR A 250 30.53 19.09 19.11
N ASP A 251 30.76 18.27 20.13
CA ASP A 251 30.53 18.66 21.52
C ASP A 251 31.21 20.00 21.79
N VAL A 252 30.40 21.05 21.97
CA VAL A 252 30.89 22.42 22.19
C VAL A 252 31.62 22.53 23.55
N ARG A 253 31.60 21.46 24.37
CA ARG A 253 32.41 21.33 25.58
C ARG A 253 33.86 20.95 25.30
N ALA A 254 34.20 20.51 24.09
CA ALA A 254 35.59 20.36 23.70
C ALA A 254 36.24 21.74 23.66
N HIS A 255 37.06 22.03 24.66
CA HIS A 255 37.84 23.27 24.75
C HIS A 255 38.64 23.45 23.45
N ILE A 256 38.30 24.49 22.68
CA ILE A 256 39.11 24.94 21.55
C ILE A 256 40.34 25.65 22.17
N PRO A 257 41.56 25.10 22.07
CA PRO A 257 42.73 25.73 22.64
C PRO A 257 43.07 26.98 21.83
N TRP A 258 43.00 28.15 22.47
CA TRP A 258 43.45 29.40 21.88
C TRP A 258 44.98 29.41 21.87
N THR A 259 45.57 29.42 20.68
CA THR A 259 47.01 29.61 20.52
C THR A 259 47.33 31.09 20.66
N VAL A 260 47.81 31.49 21.84
CA VAL A 260 48.35 32.84 22.05
C VAL A 260 49.68 32.92 21.31
N ARG A 261 49.78 33.80 20.30
CA ARG A 261 51.06 34.09 19.64
C ARG A 261 51.99 34.74 20.66
N ALA A 262 53.13 34.10 20.94
CA ALA A 262 54.19 34.70 21.73
C ALA A 262 54.68 35.98 21.03
N GLN A 263 54.55 37.13 21.69
CA GLN A 263 55.17 38.37 21.24
C GLN A 263 56.68 38.27 21.42
N ARG A 264 57.41 38.61 20.35
CA ARG A 264 58.87 38.80 20.34
C ARG A 264 59.26 40.07 21.08
#